data_AF-A0A8T6EZ51-F1
#
_entry.id   AF-A0A8T6EZ51-F1
#
_cell.length_a   1.000
_cell.length_b   1.000
_cell.length_c   1.000
_cell.angle_alpha   90.00
_cell.angle_beta   90.00
_cell.angle_gamma   90.00
#
_symmetry.space_group_name_H-M   'P 1'
#
loop_
_entity.id
_entity.type
_entity.pdbx_description
1 polymer ?
#
loop_
_entity_poly.entity_id
_entity_poly.type
_entity_poly.pdbx_seq_one_letter_code
_entity_poly.pdbx_strand_id
1 'polypeptide(L)'
;MTTATMGLNGLIEADRRERRLQELAGRMIDALLAGIGGKREPGVARAVHDARRLRQTGDLDGALAAFADLDPADASEREARWAYGEWVSLARRRFAGYAAAVYSAGTGRAAVLAPSDGEDGMLEVLAVLGMRWHPGQRISRRSLRGLRPLAGGSS
;
A
#
# COMPACT_ATOMS: atom_id res chain seq x y z
N MET A 1 51.29 51.38 -3.52
CA MET A 1 50.34 50.59 -2.72
C MET A 1 48.96 51.19 -2.94
N THR A 2 48.10 50.52 -3.70
CA THR A 2 46.79 51.07 -4.11
C THR A 2 45.70 50.30 -3.36
N THR A 3 45.17 50.90 -2.30
CA THR A 3 44.06 50.34 -1.53
C THR A 3 42.77 50.57 -2.30
N ALA A 4 42.21 49.50 -2.87
CA ALA A 4 40.93 49.53 -3.57
C ALA A 4 39.79 49.75 -2.56
N THR A 5 39.21 50.94 -2.55
CA THR A 5 37.98 51.25 -1.83
C THR A 5 36.82 50.49 -2.48
N MET A 6 36.50 49.31 -1.98
CA MET A 6 35.25 48.63 -2.32
C MET A 6 34.10 49.44 -1.71
N GLY A 7 33.42 50.22 -2.54
CA GLY A 7 32.33 51.09 -2.12
C GLY A 7 31.16 50.30 -1.52
N LEU A 8 30.44 50.92 -0.58
CA LEU A 8 29.29 50.37 0.15
C LEU A 8 28.28 49.64 -0.76
N ASN A 9 28.12 50.09 -2.00
CA ASN A 9 27.24 49.47 -3.00
C ASN A 9 27.66 48.05 -3.39
N GLY A 10 28.97 47.76 -3.46
CA GLY A 10 29.48 46.42 -3.77
C GLY A 10 29.24 45.41 -2.64
N LEU A 11 29.27 45.87 -1.38
CA LEU A 11 28.91 45.04 -0.23
C LEU A 11 27.41 44.71 -0.21
N ILE A 12 26.56 45.67 -0.58
CA ILE A 12 25.10 45.47 -0.65
C ILE A 12 24.72 44.50 -1.78
N GLU A 13 25.41 44.56 -2.92
CA GLU A 13 25.18 43.62 -4.03
C GLU A 13 25.65 42.20 -3.72
N ALA A 14 26.78 42.04 -3.03
CA ALA A 14 27.27 40.74 -2.59
C ALA A 14 26.29 40.06 -1.63
N ASP A 15 25.80 40.80 -0.64
CA ASP A 15 24.83 40.31 0.35
C ASP A 15 23.47 39.97 -0.28
N ARG A 16 23.00 40.77 -1.26
CA ARG A 16 21.79 40.44 -2.03
C ARG A 16 21.97 39.17 -2.87
N ARG A 17 23.15 38.96 -3.44
CA ARG A 17 23.47 37.76 -4.22
C ARG A 17 23.50 36.52 -3.32
N GLU A 18 24.09 36.64 -2.13
CA GLU A 18 24.14 35.57 -1.15
C GLU A 18 22.74 35.17 -0.67
N ARG A 19 21.88 36.15 -0.35
CA ARG A 19 20.47 35.89 0.01
C ARG A 19 19.70 35.19 -1.11
N ARG A 20 19.91 35.57 -2.38
CA ARG A 20 19.28 34.88 -3.52
C ARG A 20 19.78 33.44 -3.70
N LEU A 21 21.06 33.18 -3.44
CA LEU A 21 21.61 31.83 -3.49
C LEU A 21 21.06 30.96 -2.35
N GLN A 22 20.91 31.53 -1.16
CA GLN A 22 20.28 30.85 -0.03
C GLN A 22 18.80 30.55 -0.29
N GLU A 23 18.05 31.48 -0.89
CA GLU A 23 16.67 31.24 -1.30
C GLU A 23 16.55 30.18 -2.39
N LEU A 24 17.46 30.18 -3.37
CA LEU A 24 17.52 29.15 -4.41
C LEU A 24 17.84 27.78 -3.80
N ALA A 25 18.82 27.71 -2.91
CA ALA A 25 19.19 26.48 -2.22
C ALA A 25 18.03 25.96 -1.36
N GLY A 26 17.34 26.84 -0.63
CA GLY A 26 16.14 26.51 0.13
C GLY A 26 15.05 25.93 -0.77
N ARG A 27 14.74 26.58 -1.90
CA ARG A 27 13.77 26.07 -2.88
C ARG A 27 14.19 24.74 -3.52
N MET A 28 15.48 24.53 -3.76
CA MET A 28 15.98 23.26 -4.30
C MET A 28 15.89 22.13 -3.27
N ILE A 29 16.18 22.41 -2.00
CA ILE A 29 16.01 21.46 -0.89
C ILE A 29 14.52 21.14 -0.73
N ASP A 30 13.64 22.14 -0.72
CA ASP A 30 12.19 21.92 -0.62
C ASP A 30 11.66 21.16 -1.83
N ALA A 31 12.17 21.42 -3.04
CA ALA A 31 11.81 20.67 -4.24
C ALA A 31 12.34 19.23 -4.22
N LEU A 32 13.53 19.00 -3.68
CA LEU A 32 14.08 17.65 -3.45
C LEU A 32 13.26 16.90 -2.40
N LEU A 33 12.92 17.54 -1.28
CA LEU A 33 12.11 16.95 -0.22
C LEU A 33 10.66 16.71 -0.67
N ALA A 34 10.09 17.62 -1.46
CA ALA A 34 8.77 17.44 -2.08
C ALA A 34 8.80 16.35 -3.18
N GLY A 35 9.91 16.22 -3.92
CA GLY A 35 10.14 15.14 -4.88
C GLY A 35 10.32 13.77 -4.21
N ILE A 36 10.87 13.73 -2.99
CA ILE A 36 10.91 12.53 -2.13
C ILE A 36 9.56 12.28 -1.44
N GLY A 37 8.69 13.30 -1.41
CA GLY A 37 7.31 13.28 -0.94
C GLY A 37 6.29 12.87 -1.99
N GLY A 38 6.71 12.25 -3.11
CA GLY A 38 5.78 11.48 -3.94
C GLY A 38 5.02 10.52 -3.03
N LYS A 39 3.69 10.42 -3.19
CA LYS A 39 2.82 9.49 -2.45
C LYS A 39 3.57 8.17 -2.27
N ARG A 40 4.19 7.96 -1.11
CA ARG A 40 4.81 6.68 -0.79
C ARG A 40 3.61 5.78 -0.62
N GLU A 41 3.27 5.07 -1.68
CA GLU A 41 2.41 3.90 -1.55
C GLU A 41 2.93 3.12 -0.35
N PRO A 42 2.03 2.77 0.61
CA PRO A 42 2.47 2.21 1.87
C PRO A 42 3.25 0.94 1.57
N GLY A 43 4.58 1.02 1.70
CA GLY A 43 5.42 -0.15 1.47
C GLY A 43 4.96 -1.30 2.35
N VAL A 44 5.19 -2.54 1.91
CA VAL A 44 4.71 -3.75 2.58
C VAL A 44 4.93 -3.74 4.09
N ALA A 45 6.09 -3.25 4.55
CA ALA A 45 6.40 -3.15 5.98
C ALA A 45 5.40 -2.26 6.76
N ARG A 46 4.97 -1.14 6.16
CA ARG A 46 3.99 -0.23 6.75
C ARG A 46 2.60 -0.87 6.79
N ALA A 47 2.15 -1.45 5.68
CA ALA A 47 0.87 -2.16 5.62
C ALA A 47 0.79 -3.27 6.68
N VAL A 48 1.86 -4.07 6.81
CA VAL A 48 1.92 -5.12 7.84
C VAL A 48 1.93 -4.53 9.26
N HIS A 49 2.66 -3.44 9.49
CA HIS A 49 2.67 -2.78 10.80
C HIS A 49 1.27 -2.27 11.18
N ASP A 50 0.61 -1.54 10.28
CA ASP A 50 -0.73 -1.00 10.49
C ASP A 50 -1.75 -2.12 10.73
N ALA A 51 -1.69 -3.17 9.92
CA ALA A 51 -2.56 -4.33 10.08
C ALA A 51 -2.36 -5.04 11.43
N ARG A 52 -1.12 -5.18 11.90
CA ARG A 52 -0.83 -5.77 13.22
C ARG A 52 -1.36 -4.90 14.35
N ARG A 53 -1.23 -3.58 14.25
CA ARG A 53 -1.77 -2.63 15.22
C ARG A 53 -3.30 -2.71 15.29
N LEU A 54 -3.98 -2.72 14.15
CA LEU A 54 -5.45 -2.84 14.07
C LEU A 54 -5.93 -4.21 14.56
N ARG A 55 -5.19 -5.28 14.26
CA ARG A 55 -5.46 -6.62 14.81
C ARG A 55 -5.41 -6.66 16.33
N GLN A 56 -4.49 -5.92 16.96
CA GLN A 56 -4.38 -5.85 18.42
C GLN A 56 -5.60 -5.18 19.06
N THR A 57 -6.23 -4.23 18.36
CA THR A 57 -7.46 -3.56 18.82
C THR A 57 -8.73 -4.30 18.41
N GLY A 58 -8.60 -5.46 17.75
CA GLY A 58 -9.72 -6.29 17.28
C GLY A 58 -10.34 -5.82 15.96
N ASP A 59 -9.80 -4.76 15.34
CA ASP A 59 -10.30 -4.24 14.06
C ASP A 59 -9.70 -5.04 12.90
N LEU A 60 -10.34 -6.18 12.60
CA LEU A 60 -9.91 -7.08 11.54
C LEU A 60 -10.25 -6.55 10.14
N ASP A 61 -11.33 -5.77 10.00
CA ASP A 61 -11.73 -5.18 8.72
C ASP A 61 -10.75 -4.07 8.31
N GLY A 62 -10.41 -3.18 9.26
CA GLY A 62 -9.34 -2.20 9.06
C GLY A 62 -7.97 -2.87 8.81
N ALA A 63 -7.67 -3.97 9.50
CA ALA A 63 -6.43 -4.71 9.28
C ALA A 63 -6.33 -5.32 7.88
N LEU A 64 -7.43 -5.79 7.29
CA LEU A 64 -7.47 -6.26 5.90
C LEU A 64 -7.37 -5.09 4.92
N ALA A 65 -8.05 -3.98 5.20
CA ALA A 65 -8.02 -2.78 4.37
C ALA A 65 -6.61 -2.16 4.28
N ALA A 66 -5.76 -2.33 5.29
CA ALA A 66 -4.37 -1.88 5.25
C ALA A 66 -3.54 -2.50 4.11
N PHE A 67 -3.99 -3.60 3.51
CA PHE A 67 -3.35 -4.25 2.36
C PHE A 67 -4.03 -3.93 1.02
N ALA A 68 -5.14 -3.19 1.00
CA ALA A 68 -5.95 -2.99 -0.21
C ALA A 68 -5.17 -2.28 -1.32
N ASP A 69 -4.32 -1.33 -0.95
CA ASP A 69 -3.55 -0.50 -1.89
C ASP A 69 -2.14 -1.05 -2.15
N LEU A 70 -1.81 -2.27 -1.71
CA LEU A 70 -0.51 -2.86 -2.02
C LEU A 70 -0.47 -3.33 -3.49
N ASP A 71 0.38 -2.70 -4.29
CA ASP A 71 0.77 -3.27 -5.57
C ASP A 71 1.86 -4.35 -5.38
N PRO A 72 1.58 -5.64 -5.66
CA PRO A 72 2.59 -6.68 -5.59
C PRO A 72 3.72 -6.50 -6.62
N ALA A 73 3.57 -5.64 -7.64
CA ALA A 73 4.64 -5.34 -8.60
C ALA A 73 5.80 -4.54 -7.97
N ASP A 74 5.52 -3.75 -6.94
CA ASP A 74 6.50 -2.87 -6.29
C ASP A 74 7.20 -3.54 -5.09
N ALA A 75 6.74 -4.73 -4.71
CA ALA A 75 7.30 -5.51 -3.60
C ALA A 75 8.32 -6.55 -4.09
N SER A 76 9.39 -6.74 -3.32
CA SER A 76 10.25 -7.93 -3.51
C SER A 76 9.45 -9.21 -3.25
N GLU A 77 9.89 -10.33 -3.82
CA GLU A 77 9.19 -11.61 -3.63
C GLU A 77 9.08 -12.00 -2.14
N ARG A 78 10.10 -11.66 -1.33
CA ARG A 78 10.09 -11.88 0.11
C ARG A 78 9.02 -11.04 0.81
N GLU A 79 8.88 -9.77 0.43
CA GLU A 79 7.86 -8.88 0.98
C GLU A 79 6.46 -9.31 0.55
N ALA A 80 6.26 -9.66 -0.72
CA ALA A 80 4.99 -10.19 -1.21
C ALA A 80 4.58 -11.46 -0.45
N ARG A 81 5.52 -12.37 -0.17
CA ARG A 81 5.27 -13.57 0.67
C ARG A 81 4.92 -13.20 2.12
N TRP A 82 5.57 -12.19 2.69
CA TRP A 82 5.27 -11.73 4.05
C TRP A 82 3.89 -11.09 4.16
N ALA A 83 3.56 -10.14 3.27
CA ALA A 83 2.24 -9.53 3.19
C ALA A 83 1.15 -10.58 2.99
N TYR A 84 1.37 -11.51 2.06
CA TYR A 84 0.45 -12.61 1.79
C TYR A 84 0.18 -13.46 3.05
N GLY A 85 1.22 -13.85 3.79
CA GLY A 85 1.07 -14.65 5.00
C GLY A 85 0.24 -13.94 6.08
N GLU A 86 0.53 -12.67 6.33
CA GLU A 86 -0.23 -11.86 7.31
C GLU A 86 -1.67 -11.64 6.87
N TRP A 87 -1.89 -11.29 5.60
CA TRP A 87 -3.22 -11.08 5.05
C TRP A 87 -4.07 -12.36 5.10
N VAL A 88 -3.51 -13.52 4.74
CA VAL A 88 -4.22 -14.81 4.83
C VAL A 88 -4.57 -15.14 6.28
N SER A 89 -3.68 -14.87 7.23
CA SER A 89 -3.95 -15.06 8.65
C SER A 89 -5.13 -14.20 9.13
N LEU A 90 -5.16 -12.92 8.74
CA LEU A 90 -6.25 -12.00 9.04
C LEU A 90 -7.56 -12.43 8.40
N ALA A 91 -7.54 -12.77 7.11
CA ALA A 91 -8.70 -13.22 6.36
C ALA A 91 -9.33 -14.46 7.00
N ARG A 92 -8.52 -15.48 7.31
CA ARG A 92 -9.01 -16.69 8.00
C ARG A 92 -9.64 -16.38 9.35
N ARG A 93 -9.05 -15.47 10.12
CA ARG A 93 -9.60 -15.08 11.42
C ARG A 93 -10.90 -14.29 11.28
N ARG A 94 -10.96 -13.35 10.33
CA ARG A 94 -12.11 -12.47 10.12
C ARG A 94 -13.33 -13.21 9.59
N PHE A 95 -13.11 -14.15 8.68
CA PHE A 95 -14.15 -14.91 8.00
C PHE A 95 -14.29 -16.32 8.57
N ALA A 96 -13.76 -16.58 9.77
CA ALA A 96 -14.01 -17.81 10.49
C ALA A 96 -15.52 -17.98 10.74
N GLY A 97 -16.07 -19.14 10.34
CA GLY A 97 -17.51 -19.43 10.45
C GLY A 97 -18.38 -18.89 9.32
N TYR A 98 -17.81 -18.20 8.33
CA TYR A 98 -18.51 -17.82 7.10
C TYR A 98 -18.35 -18.92 6.04
N ALA A 99 -19.31 -19.04 5.13
CA ALA A 99 -19.17 -19.86 3.92
C ALA A 99 -18.21 -19.21 2.90
N ALA A 100 -17.03 -18.76 3.35
CA ALA A 100 -16.06 -18.04 2.57
C ALA A 100 -14.78 -18.87 2.35
N ALA A 101 -14.19 -18.76 1.16
CA ALA A 101 -12.95 -19.43 0.81
C ALA A 101 -11.91 -18.43 0.29
N VAL A 102 -10.64 -18.67 0.64
CA VAL A 102 -9.52 -17.87 0.14
C VAL A 102 -9.04 -18.47 -1.19
N TYR A 103 -9.01 -17.67 -2.24
CA TYR A 103 -8.47 -18.03 -3.54
C TYR A 103 -7.14 -17.33 -3.78
N SER A 104 -6.14 -18.06 -4.27
CA SER A 104 -4.83 -17.50 -4.64
C SER A 104 -4.63 -17.51 -6.15
N ALA A 105 -4.09 -16.39 -6.65
CA ALA A 105 -3.68 -16.19 -8.04
C ALA A 105 -2.15 -16.21 -8.22
N GLY A 106 -1.40 -16.58 -7.18
CA GLY A 106 0.06 -16.53 -7.14
C GLY A 106 0.59 -15.74 -5.93
N THR A 107 1.91 -15.56 -5.89
CA THR A 107 2.59 -14.87 -4.78
C THR A 107 2.10 -13.44 -4.63
N GLY A 108 1.59 -13.08 -3.46
CA GLY A 108 1.10 -11.72 -3.17
C GLY A 108 -0.26 -11.39 -3.79
N ARG A 109 -0.98 -12.37 -4.36
CA ARG A 109 -2.31 -12.15 -4.97
C ARG A 109 -3.35 -13.13 -4.45
N ALA A 110 -4.37 -12.60 -3.78
CA ALA A 110 -5.44 -13.41 -3.21
C ALA A 110 -6.75 -12.64 -3.08
N ALA A 111 -7.84 -13.39 -2.95
CA ALA A 111 -9.14 -12.85 -2.60
C ALA A 111 -9.91 -13.81 -1.69
N VAL A 112 -10.74 -13.28 -0.80
CA VAL A 112 -11.74 -14.04 -0.05
C VAL A 112 -13.06 -13.93 -0.81
N LEU A 113 -13.66 -15.08 -1.11
CA LEU A 113 -14.92 -15.15 -1.85
C LEU A 113 -15.97 -15.93 -1.04
N ALA A 114 -17.21 -15.47 -1.05
CA ALA A 114 -18.35 -16.18 -0.51
C ALA A 114 -19.45 -16.34 -1.59
N PRO A 115 -20.32 -17.36 -1.50
CA PRO A 115 -21.54 -17.41 -2.29
C PRO A 115 -22.34 -16.11 -2.14
N SER A 116 -22.81 -15.55 -3.25
CA SER A 116 -23.71 -14.39 -3.20
C SER A 116 -25.14 -14.86 -2.99
N ASP A 117 -25.88 -14.18 -2.11
CA ASP A 117 -27.28 -14.52 -1.84
C ASP A 117 -28.15 -14.27 -3.08
N GLY A 118 -28.85 -15.32 -3.54
CA GLY A 118 -29.90 -15.22 -4.56
C GLY A 118 -29.48 -15.46 -6.01
N GLU A 119 -28.20 -15.70 -6.32
CA GLU A 119 -27.74 -16.02 -7.68
C GLU A 119 -26.82 -17.24 -7.72
N ASP A 120 -27.33 -18.34 -8.27
CA ASP A 120 -26.57 -19.57 -8.43
C ASP A 120 -25.31 -19.37 -9.28
N GLY A 121 -24.15 -19.65 -8.68
CA GLY A 121 -22.86 -19.62 -9.36
C GLY A 121 -22.17 -18.25 -9.39
N MET A 122 -22.72 -17.25 -8.71
CA MET A 122 -22.04 -15.99 -8.44
C MET A 122 -21.39 -16.00 -7.05
N LEU A 123 -20.24 -15.35 -6.95
CA LEU A 123 -19.48 -15.19 -5.73
C LEU A 123 -19.29 -13.70 -5.45
N GLU A 124 -19.40 -13.32 -4.20
CA GLU A 124 -19.07 -11.99 -3.72
C GLU A 124 -17.63 -11.96 -3.21
N VAL A 125 -16.90 -10.93 -3.61
CA VAL A 125 -15.56 -10.64 -3.13
C VAL A 125 -15.66 -9.95 -1.77
N LEU A 126 -15.13 -10.56 -0.72
CA LEU A 126 -15.16 -10.00 0.64
C LEU A 126 -13.89 -9.21 0.99
N ALA A 127 -12.73 -9.66 0.52
CA ALA A 127 -11.45 -9.01 0.72
C ALA A 127 -10.48 -9.37 -0.41
N VAL A 128 -9.53 -8.49 -0.69
CA VAL A 128 -8.56 -8.66 -1.79
C VAL A 128 -7.16 -8.27 -1.33
N LEU A 129 -6.16 -8.92 -1.92
CA LEU A 129 -4.74 -8.56 -1.85
C LEU A 129 -4.18 -8.57 -3.27
N GLY A 130 -3.70 -7.43 -3.77
CA GLY A 130 -2.93 -7.35 -5.02
C GLY A 130 -3.65 -7.82 -6.28
N MET A 131 -4.99 -7.89 -6.27
CA MET A 131 -5.82 -8.18 -7.45
C MET A 131 -6.62 -6.93 -7.84
N ARG A 132 -7.01 -6.84 -9.11
CA ARG A 132 -7.86 -5.75 -9.64
C ARG A 132 -9.35 -5.88 -9.24
N TRP A 133 -9.63 -6.67 -8.22
CA TRP A 133 -10.98 -6.86 -7.69
C TRP A 133 -11.19 -5.96 -6.47
N HIS A 134 -12.44 -5.71 -6.13
CA HIS A 134 -12.80 -4.86 -5.01
C HIS A 134 -13.80 -5.58 -4.09
N PRO A 135 -13.77 -5.36 -2.77
CA PRO A 135 -14.81 -5.85 -1.87
C PRO A 135 -16.22 -5.44 -2.33
N GLY A 136 -17.20 -6.34 -2.20
CA GLY A 136 -18.58 -6.20 -2.70
C GLY A 136 -18.75 -6.48 -4.20
N GLN A 137 -17.66 -6.66 -4.95
CA GLN A 137 -17.74 -7.04 -6.36
C GLN A 137 -18.28 -8.46 -6.51
N ARG A 138 -19.25 -8.65 -7.42
CA ARG A 138 -19.75 -9.97 -7.81
C ARG A 138 -18.96 -10.52 -9.00
N ILE A 139 -18.54 -11.77 -8.89
CA ILE A 139 -17.80 -12.48 -9.94
C ILE A 139 -18.42 -13.86 -10.19
N SER A 140 -18.36 -14.32 -11.43
CA SER A 140 -18.81 -15.68 -11.76
C SER A 140 -17.80 -16.71 -11.27
N ARG A 141 -18.27 -17.89 -10.85
CA ARG A 141 -17.40 -19.07 -10.62
C ARG A 141 -16.50 -19.40 -11.82
N ARG A 142 -16.93 -19.07 -13.05
CA ARG A 142 -16.12 -19.27 -14.26
C ARG A 142 -14.85 -18.39 -14.28
N SER A 143 -14.91 -17.22 -13.63
CA SER A 143 -13.77 -16.31 -13.50
C SER A 143 -12.68 -16.83 -12.56
N LEU A 144 -12.96 -17.91 -11.81
CA LEU A 144 -11.99 -18.59 -10.97
C LEU A 144 -11.10 -19.58 -11.71
N ARG A 145 -11.26 -19.73 -13.04
CA ARG A 145 -10.49 -20.70 -13.82
C ARG A 145 -8.99 -20.43 -13.67
N GLY A 146 -8.27 -21.40 -13.08
CA GLY A 146 -6.83 -21.30 -12.82
C GLY A 146 -6.47 -20.81 -11.41
N LEU A 147 -7.43 -20.32 -10.63
CA LEU A 147 -7.23 -19.99 -9.21
C LEU A 147 -7.39 -21.25 -8.35
N ARG A 148 -6.57 -21.34 -7.31
CA ARG A 148 -6.66 -22.44 -6.35
C ARG A 148 -7.34 -21.97 -5.07
N PRO A 149 -8.42 -22.63 -4.62
CA PRO A 149 -8.91 -22.42 -3.28
C PRO A 149 -7.85 -22.97 -2.30
N LEU A 150 -7.42 -22.13 -1.36
CA LEU A 150 -6.74 -22.60 -0.17
C LEU A 150 -7.83 -23.23 0.68
N ALA A 151 -7.77 -24.56 0.87
CA ALA A 151 -8.77 -25.31 1.62
C ALA A 151 -9.19 -24.51 2.87
N GLY A 152 -10.46 -24.09 2.90
CA GLY A 152 -11.07 -23.58 4.11
C GLY A 152 -11.09 -24.74 5.09
N GLY A 153 -10.65 -24.50 6.33
CA GLY A 153 -10.77 -25.49 7.38
C GLY A 153 -12.24 -25.77 7.63
N SER A 154 -12.77 -26.81 6.99
CA SER A 154 -13.95 -27.52 7.42
C SER A 154 -13.47 -28.69 8.26
N SER A 155 -13.51 -28.53 9.57
CA SER A 155 -13.57 -29.61 10.55
C SER A 155 -14.52 -29.16 11.65
#